data_AF-A0A8C8DSU3-F1
#
_entry.id   AF-A0A8C8DSU3-F1
#
_cell.length_a   1.000
_cell.length_b   1.000
_cell.length_c   1.000
_cell.angle_alpha   90.00
_cell.angle_beta   90.00
_cell.angle_gamma   90.00
#
_symmetry.space_group_name_H-M   'P 1'
#
loop_
_entity.id
_entity.type
_entity.pdbx_description
1 polymer ?
#
loop_
_entity_poly.entity_id
_entity_poly.type
_entity_poly.pdbx_seq_one_letter_code
_entity_poly.pdbx_strand_id
1 'polypeptide(L)'
;AVVVPLGMSASRLPPAALSLKQFLQRQKVLQIYRTMLRTIRQVPDEADRRYLRDWARGEFRRNKEATNQDAIRMMVTQARNHLEELQKSLALARS
;
A
#
# COMPACT_ATOMS: atom_id res chain seq x y z
N ALA A 1 2.96 -54.89 -13.51
CA ALA A 1 3.59 -53.81 -12.72
C ALA A 1 2.55 -52.73 -12.50
N VAL A 2 2.16 -52.45 -11.25
CA VAL A 2 1.21 -51.38 -10.93
C VAL A 2 2.02 -50.10 -10.72
N VAL A 3 1.85 -49.12 -11.60
CA VAL A 3 2.44 -47.79 -11.46
C VAL A 3 1.62 -47.06 -10.39
N VAL A 4 2.21 -46.83 -9.22
CA VAL A 4 1.63 -45.95 -8.20
C VAL A 4 1.92 -44.50 -8.62
N PRO A 5 0.90 -43.65 -8.86
CA PRO A 5 1.14 -42.26 -9.17
C PRO A 5 1.67 -41.57 -7.91
N LEU A 6 2.85 -40.94 -8.02
CA LEU A 6 3.40 -40.07 -6.98
C LEU A 6 2.40 -38.95 -6.74
N GLY A 7 1.71 -38.99 -5.60
CA GLY A 7 0.75 -37.97 -5.21
C GLY A 7 1.43 -36.61 -5.21
N MET A 8 0.98 -35.70 -6.06
CA MET A 8 1.42 -34.31 -6.05
C MET A 8 1.12 -33.74 -4.66
N SER A 9 2.16 -33.36 -3.90
CA SER A 9 2.01 -32.64 -2.65
C SER A 9 1.16 -31.39 -2.89
N ALA A 10 -0.11 -31.45 -2.52
CA ALA A 10 -1.02 -30.33 -2.64
C ALA A 10 -0.48 -29.18 -1.77
N SER A 11 -0.39 -27.98 -2.36
CA SER A 11 0.00 -26.79 -1.62
C SER A 11 -0.95 -26.59 -0.43
N ARG A 12 -0.39 -26.40 0.76
CA ARG A 12 -1.18 -26.10 1.98
C ARG A 12 -1.75 -24.68 1.99
N LEU A 13 -1.40 -23.87 0.99
CA LEU A 13 -1.88 -22.50 0.88
C LEU A 13 -3.31 -22.50 0.32
N PRO A 14 -4.21 -21.68 0.86
CA PRO A 14 -5.55 -21.53 0.30
C PRO A 14 -5.46 -21.03 -1.15
N PRO A 15 -6.40 -21.39 -2.03
CA PRO A 15 -6.41 -20.97 -3.43
C PRO A 15 -6.36 -19.44 -3.63
N ALA A 16 -6.84 -18.68 -2.64
CA ALA A 16 -6.81 -17.22 -2.63
C ALA A 16 -5.51 -16.60 -2.08
N ALA A 17 -4.50 -17.43 -1.72
CA ALA A 17 -3.23 -16.93 -1.22
C ALA A 17 -2.49 -16.13 -2.30
N LEU A 18 -2.02 -14.94 -1.91
CA LEU A 18 -1.15 -14.15 -2.77
C LEU A 18 0.18 -14.88 -2.99
N SER A 19 0.72 -14.79 -4.21
CA SER A 19 2.12 -15.13 -4.44
C SER A 19 3.03 -14.29 -3.54
N LEU A 20 4.23 -14.79 -3.23
CA LEU A 20 5.22 -14.06 -2.42
C LEU A 20 5.47 -12.64 -2.96
N LYS A 21 5.57 -12.49 -4.29
CA LYS A 21 5.74 -11.20 -4.96
C LYS A 21 4.58 -10.24 -4.67
N GLN A 22 3.34 -10.71 -4.85
CA GLN A 22 2.15 -9.91 -4.56
C GLN A 22 2.03 -9.57 -3.06
N PHE A 23 2.39 -10.49 -2.18
CA PHE A 23 2.42 -10.26 -0.73
C PHE A 23 3.41 -9.14 -0.36
N LEU A 24 4.65 -9.22 -0.83
CA LEU A 24 5.67 -8.21 -0.56
C LEU A 24 5.29 -6.84 -1.15
N GLN A 25 4.69 -6.82 -2.34
CA GLN A 25 4.16 -5.59 -2.93
C GLN A 25 3.05 -4.98 -2.08
N ARG A 26 2.09 -5.80 -1.62
CA ARG A 26 1.02 -5.35 -0.71
C ARG A 26 1.58 -4.78 0.59
N GLN A 27 2.61 -5.39 1.17
CA GLN A 27 3.27 -4.87 2.37
C GLN A 27 3.88 -3.47 2.14
N LYS A 28 4.56 -3.26 1.01
CA LYS A 28 5.11 -1.93 0.66
C LYS A 28 4.02 -0.86 0.55
N VAL A 29 2.92 -1.16 -0.13
CA VAL A 29 1.78 -0.23 -0.26
C VAL A 29 1.18 0.08 1.11
N LEU A 30 0.95 -0.94 1.94
CA LEU A 30 0.40 -0.77 3.30
C LEU A 30 1.33 0.06 4.20
N GLN A 31 2.64 -0.10 4.07
CA GLN A 31 3.61 0.69 4.82
C GLN A 31 3.49 2.19 4.45
N ILE A 32 3.44 2.52 3.16
CA ILE A 32 3.28 3.92 2.69
C ILE A 32 1.97 4.51 3.22
N TYR A 33 0.87 3.77 3.08
CA TYR A 33 -0.44 4.21 3.58
C TYR A 33 -0.41 4.52 5.08
N ARG A 34 0.14 3.61 5.89
CA ARG A 34 0.24 3.80 7.35
C ARG A 34 1.11 4.99 7.71
N THR A 35 2.25 5.17 7.02
CA THR A 35 3.13 6.32 7.25
C THR A 35 2.44 7.63 6.88
N MET A 36 1.76 7.68 5.73
CA MET A 36 0.99 8.85 5.32
C MET A 36 -0.08 9.24 6.34
N LEU A 37 -0.87 8.29 6.84
CA LEU A 37 -1.85 8.57 7.90
C LEU A 37 -1.22 8.99 9.24
N ARG A 38 0.02 8.59 9.54
CA ARG A 38 0.74 9.08 10.73
C ARG A 38 1.26 10.50 10.51
N THR A 39 1.79 10.80 9.33
CA THR A 39 2.23 12.15 8.98
C THR A 39 1.06 13.14 8.99
N ILE A 40 -0.08 12.78 8.40
CA ILE A 40 -1.29 13.63 8.41
C ILE A 40 -1.73 13.96 9.85
N ARG A 41 -1.60 13.04 10.81
CA ARG A 41 -1.92 13.31 12.22
C ARG A 41 -1.08 14.42 12.86
N GLN A 42 0.06 14.78 12.27
CA GLN A 42 0.93 15.84 12.74
C GLN A 42 0.57 17.22 12.18
N VAL A 43 -0.42 17.31 11.28
CA VAL A 43 -0.94 18.57 10.73
C VAL A 43 -1.67 19.32 11.85
N PRO A 44 -1.30 20.58 12.17
CA PRO A 44 -1.88 21.31 13.30
C PRO A 44 -3.38 21.59 13.13
N ASP A 45 -3.77 22.06 11.94
CA ASP A 45 -5.16 22.39 11.64
C ASP A 45 -6.02 21.13 11.48
N GLU A 46 -7.18 21.08 12.16
CA GLU A 46 -8.06 19.91 12.13
C GLU A 46 -8.83 19.79 10.80
N ALA A 47 -9.20 20.90 10.17
CA ALA A 47 -9.93 20.87 8.90
C ALA A 47 -9.03 20.31 7.78
N ASP A 48 -7.78 20.77 7.71
CA ASP A 48 -6.76 20.26 6.80
C ASP A 48 -6.44 18.80 7.09
N ARG A 49 -6.28 18.44 8.37
CA ARG A 49 -6.05 17.05 8.78
C ARG A 49 -7.18 16.13 8.33
N ARG A 50 -8.44 16.56 8.48
CA ARG A 50 -9.61 15.80 8.03
C ARG A 50 -9.61 15.67 6.51
N TYR A 51 -9.42 16.76 5.79
CA TYR A 51 -9.35 16.79 4.33
C TYR A 51 -8.29 15.83 3.79
N LEU A 52 -7.04 15.95 4.28
CA LEU A 52 -5.92 15.11 3.84
C LEU A 52 -6.14 13.63 4.15
N ARG A 53 -6.76 13.32 5.29
CA ARG A 53 -7.10 11.94 5.68
C ARG A 53 -8.11 11.33 4.72
N ASP A 54 -9.15 12.08 4.37
CA ASP A 54 -10.20 11.61 3.47
C ASP A 54 -9.68 11.48 2.02
N TRP A 55 -8.87 12.44 1.58
CA TRP A 55 -8.14 12.37 0.31
C TRP A 55 -7.27 11.11 0.24
N ALA A 56 -6.39 10.89 1.22
CA ALA A 56 -5.50 9.73 1.24
C ALA A 56 -6.28 8.41 1.26
N ARG A 57 -7.39 8.32 2.01
CA ARG A 57 -8.28 7.15 1.97
C ARG A 57 -8.90 6.94 0.59
N GLY A 58 -9.34 8.01 -0.06
CA GLY A 58 -9.89 7.99 -1.41
C GLY A 58 -8.89 7.46 -2.44
N GLU A 59 -7.67 8.00 -2.45
CA GLU A 59 -6.58 7.57 -3.35
C GLU A 59 -6.31 6.06 -3.25
N PHE A 60 -6.10 5.56 -2.04
CA PHE A 60 -5.75 4.15 -1.84
C PHE A 60 -6.96 3.22 -2.08
N ARG A 61 -8.19 3.69 -1.87
CA ARG A 61 -9.41 2.91 -2.16
C ARG A 61 -9.62 2.73 -3.66
N ARG A 62 -9.42 3.78 -4.47
CA ARG A 62 -9.57 3.70 -5.94
C ARG A 62 -8.60 2.70 -6.56
N ASN A 63 -7.44 2.51 -5.94
CA ASN A 63 -6.37 1.65 -6.44
C ASN A 63 -6.35 0.24 -5.80
N LYS A 64 -7.33 -0.09 -4.95
CA LYS A 64 -7.37 -1.36 -4.20
C LYS A 64 -7.40 -2.60 -5.10
N GLU A 65 -8.02 -2.48 -6.26
CA GLU A 65 -8.23 -3.58 -7.22
C GLU A 65 -7.23 -3.54 -8.39
N ALA A 66 -6.24 -2.63 -8.35
CA ALA A 66 -5.21 -2.58 -9.36
C ALA A 66 -4.40 -3.90 -9.38
N THR A 67 -4.39 -4.57 -10.52
CA THR A 67 -3.66 -5.83 -10.74
C THR A 67 -2.42 -5.65 -11.62
N ASN A 68 -2.42 -4.62 -12.47
CA ASN A 68 -1.30 -4.29 -13.34
C ASN A 68 -0.09 -3.84 -12.50
N GLN A 69 1.01 -4.57 -12.62
CA GLN A 69 2.22 -4.37 -11.82
C GLN A 69 2.91 -3.03 -12.05
N ASP A 70 2.92 -2.52 -13.28
CA ASP A 70 3.55 -1.26 -13.62
C ASP A 70 2.71 -0.07 -13.15
N ALA A 71 1.37 -0.20 -13.24
CA ALA A 71 0.46 0.76 -12.63
C ALA A 71 0.67 0.84 -11.11
N ILE A 72 0.77 -0.29 -10.40
CA ILE A 72 1.01 -0.31 -8.95
C ILE A 72 2.37 0.32 -8.62
N ARG A 73 3.42 0.04 -9.39
CA ARG A 73 4.74 0.66 -9.20
C ARG A 73 4.67 2.18 -9.33
N MET A 74 3.98 2.67 -10.36
CA MET A 74 3.78 4.10 -10.58
C MET A 74 3.00 4.74 -9.42
N MET A 75 1.91 4.11 -8.97
CA MET A 75 1.13 4.56 -7.82
C MET A 75 1.97 4.60 -6.53
N VAL A 76 2.84 3.61 -6.32
CA VAL A 76 3.76 3.59 -5.18
C VAL A 76 4.74 4.76 -5.24
N THR A 77 5.27 5.08 -6.42
CA THR A 77 6.15 6.24 -6.60
C THR A 77 5.41 7.54 -6.32
N GLN A 78 4.21 7.72 -6.88
CA GLN A 78 3.39 8.92 -6.63
C GLN A 78 3.05 9.09 -5.14
N ALA A 79 2.61 8.01 -4.48
CA ALA A 79 2.28 8.05 -3.06
C ALA A 79 3.50 8.38 -2.17
N ARG A 80 4.71 7.98 -2.58
CA ARG A 80 5.95 8.36 -1.89
C ARG A 80 6.27 9.84 -2.07
N ASN A 81 6.13 10.36 -3.29
CA ASN A 81 6.37 11.78 -3.57
C ASN A 81 5.42 12.66 -2.76
N HIS A 82 4.12 12.35 -2.76
CA HIS A 82 3.14 13.08 -1.94
C HIS A 82 3.42 13.00 -0.44
N LEU A 83 3.91 11.85 0.06
CA LEU A 83 4.31 11.72 1.45
C LEU A 83 5.52 12.62 1.76
N GLU A 84 6.52 12.65 0.89
CA GLU A 84 7.71 13.47 1.05
C GLU A 84 7.37 14.97 1.01
N GLU A 85 6.52 15.40 0.09
CA GLU A 85 6.00 16.76 0.00
C GLU A 85 5.29 17.16 1.30
N LEU A 86 4.37 16.33 1.79
CA LEU A 86 3.67 16.59 3.05
C LEU A 86 4.64 16.69 4.24
N GLN A 87 5.65 15.84 4.30
CA GLN A 87 6.67 15.89 5.35
C GLN A 87 7.49 17.17 5.29
N LYS A 88 7.88 17.63 4.09
CA LYS A 88 8.60 18.90 3.88
C LYS A 88 7.76 20.09 4.29
N SER A 89 6.50 20.16 3.85
CA SER A 89 5.58 21.23 4.25
C SER A 89 5.40 21.31 5.77
N LEU A 90 5.28 20.15 6.43
CA LEU A 90 5.19 20.09 7.89
C LEU A 90 6.48 20.46 8.61
N ALA A 91 7.65 20.18 8.03
CA ALA A 91 8.93 20.59 8.60
C ALA A 91 9.08 22.11 8.52
N LEU A 92 8.71 22.72 7.40
CA LEU A 92 8.72 24.17 7.20
C LEU A 92 7.72 24.90 8.09
N ALA A 93 6.55 24.32 8.34
CA ALA A 93 5.57 24.92 9.25
C ALA A 93 6.00 24.88 10.74
N ARG A 94 7.05 24.12 11.06
CA ARG A 94 7.59 23.98 12.42
C ARG A 94 8.88 24.78 12.66
N SER A 95 9.51 25.29 11.61
CA SER A 95 10.69 26.17 11.70
C SER A 95 10.28 27.62 11.90
#